data_AF-A0A7Y9IA56-F1
#
_entry.id   AF-A0A7Y9IA56-F1
#
_cell.length_a   1.000
_cell.length_b   1.000
_cell.length_c   1.000
_cell.angle_alpha   90.00
_cell.angle_beta   90.00
_cell.angle_gamma   90.00
#
_symmetry.space_group_name_H-M   'P 1'
#
loop_
_entity.id
_entity.type
_entity.pdbx_description
1 polymer ?
#
loop_
_entity_poly.entity_id
_entity_poly.type
_entity_poly.pdbx_seq_one_letter_code
_entity_poly.pdbx_strand_id
1 'polypeptide(L)'
;MTPRLLYRIVATAEAITWTLLIIGLILRAAGVTELGVRIGGGVHGFAFLCYVLVTVFAGLNLGWRPKIILAGLGSAIVPWATIPFERWAERRGLLSGDWQREGDGRLARLTGWVLRHPLPAVAIALAAVVVIFGTLLWLGPPSGWPTRFS
;
A
#
# COMPACT_ATOMS: atom_id res chain seq x y z
N MET A 1 -14.95 -0.31 -10.66
CA MET A 1 -13.68 0.45 -10.65
C MET A 1 -12.65 -0.26 -11.50
N THR A 2 -11.85 0.47 -12.28
CA THR A 2 -10.76 -0.10 -13.10
C THR A 2 -9.49 -0.29 -12.27
N PRO A 3 -8.56 -1.19 -12.66
CA PRO A 3 -7.25 -1.35 -12.01
C PRO A 3 -6.49 -0.04 -11.90
N ARG A 4 -6.48 0.74 -12.97
CA ARG A 4 -5.87 2.07 -13.04
C ARG A 4 -6.39 3.01 -11.95
N LEU A 5 -7.71 3.11 -11.78
CA LEU A 5 -8.30 4.01 -10.80
C LEU A 5 -7.95 3.60 -9.37
N LEU A 6 -8.07 2.30 -9.05
CA LEU A 6 -7.71 1.78 -7.73
C LEU A 6 -6.22 2.05 -7.43
N TYR A 7 -5.34 1.73 -8.38
CA TYR A 7 -3.91 1.91 -8.24
C TYR A 7 -3.55 3.38 -8.00
N ARG A 8 -4.14 4.28 -8.78
CA ARG A 8 -3.94 5.73 -8.65
C ARG A 8 -4.43 6.28 -7.31
N ILE A 9 -5.60 5.85 -6.84
CA ILE A 9 -6.12 6.24 -5.52
C ILE A 9 -5.14 5.84 -4.43
N VAL A 10 -4.69 4.59 -4.43
CA VAL A 10 -3.83 4.07 -3.38
C VAL A 10 -2.42 4.68 -3.44
N ALA A 11 -1.85 4.88 -4.63
CA ALA A 11 -0.58 5.59 -4.80
C ALA A 11 -0.67 7.04 -4.30
N THR A 12 -1.76 7.74 -4.61
CA THR A 12 -1.97 9.12 -4.16
C THR A 12 -2.17 9.18 -2.65
N ALA A 13 -2.96 8.27 -2.08
CA ALA A 13 -3.16 8.17 -0.64
C ALA A 13 -1.83 7.94 0.08
N GLU A 14 -1.03 6.98 -0.39
CA GLU A 14 0.30 6.70 0.16
C GLU A 14 1.20 7.95 0.13
N ALA A 15 1.24 8.67 -0.98
CA ALA A 15 2.03 9.90 -1.11
C ALA A 15 1.56 11.02 -0.16
N ILE A 16 0.25 11.16 0.06
CA ILE A 16 -0.31 12.09 1.06
C ILE A 16 0.12 11.68 2.47
N THR A 17 0.06 10.39 2.79
CA THR A 17 0.46 9.90 4.11
C THR A 17 1.96 10.07 4.37
N TRP A 18 2.81 9.96 3.34
CA TRP A 18 4.23 10.35 3.43
C TRP A 18 4.39 11.80 3.83
N THR A 19 3.66 12.72 3.20
CA THR A 19 3.70 14.14 3.55
C THR A 19 3.29 14.37 5.01
N LEU A 20 2.20 13.73 5.48
CA LEU A 20 1.76 13.82 6.87
C LEU A 20 2.81 13.28 7.85
N LEU A 21 3.44 12.15 7.52
CA LEU A 21 4.52 11.57 8.33
C LEU A 21 5.72 12.52 8.40
N ILE A 22 6.17 13.07 7.28
CA ILE A 22 7.31 14.01 7.23
C ILE A 22 6.99 15.27 8.04
N ILE A 23 5.79 15.82 7.93
CA ILE A 23 5.35 16.94 8.76
C ILE A 23 5.41 16.55 10.25
N GLY A 24 4.90 15.38 10.62
CA GLY A 24 5.00 14.86 11.98
C GLY A 24 6.44 14.75 12.48
N LEU A 25 7.36 14.25 11.64
CA LEU A 25 8.78 14.13 11.97
C LEU A 25 9.44 15.50 12.16
N ILE A 26 9.12 16.49 11.32
CA ILE A 26 9.62 17.87 11.44
C ILE A 26 9.11 18.51 12.73
N LEU A 27 7.81 18.39 13.03
CA LEU A 27 7.22 18.93 14.25
C LEU A 27 7.82 18.28 15.51
N ARG A 28 8.10 16.97 15.47
CA ARG A 28 8.81 16.28 16.55
C ARG A 28 10.24 16.80 16.70
N ALA A 29 10.98 16.95 15.60
CA ALA A 29 12.35 17.47 15.64
C ALA A 29 12.43 18.91 16.15
N ALA A 30 11.39 19.72 15.90
CA ALA A 30 11.25 21.07 16.43
C ALA A 30 10.73 21.13 17.88
N GLY A 31 10.50 19.98 18.54
CA GLY A 31 10.01 19.92 19.92
C GLY A 31 8.53 20.28 20.09
N VAL A 32 7.75 20.34 19.01
CA VAL A 32 6.34 20.78 19.04
C VAL A 32 5.40 19.67 19.53
N THR A 33 5.53 18.46 18.98
CA THR A 33 4.66 17.32 19.36
C THR A 33 5.22 15.97 18.93
N GLU A 34 5.07 14.95 19.77
CA GLU A 34 5.29 13.55 19.38
C GLU A 34 4.05 12.90 18.74
N LEU A 35 2.87 13.46 19.00
CA LEU A 35 1.59 12.89 18.57
C LEU A 35 1.50 12.84 17.04
N GLY A 36 2.08 13.83 16.36
CA GLY A 36 2.14 13.88 14.89
C GLY A 36 2.85 12.67 14.28
N VAL A 37 3.94 12.19 14.89
CA VAL A 37 4.66 10.99 14.42
C VAL A 37 3.88 9.73 14.71
N ARG A 38 3.20 9.64 15.86
CA ARG A 38 2.40 8.46 16.22
C ARG A 38 1.21 8.29 15.27
N ILE A 39 0.45 9.35 15.04
CA ILE A 39 -0.71 9.33 14.14
C ILE A 39 -0.24 9.21 12.68
N GLY A 40 0.69 10.08 12.25
CA GLY A 40 1.21 10.08 10.89
C GLY A 40 1.87 8.76 10.51
N GLY A 41 2.65 8.18 11.41
CA GLY A 41 3.27 6.86 11.23
C GLY A 41 2.25 5.74 11.13
N GLY A 42 1.22 5.75 11.97
CA GLY A 42 0.15 4.76 11.92
C GLY A 42 -0.65 4.82 10.62
N VAL A 43 -1.07 6.03 10.23
CA VAL A 43 -1.81 6.27 8.99
C VAL A 43 -0.97 5.90 7.76
N HIS A 44 0.32 6.27 7.76
CA HIS A 44 1.25 5.91 6.68
C HIS A 44 1.47 4.39 6.58
N GLY A 45 1.75 3.71 7.69
CA GLY A 45 1.95 2.26 7.69
C GLY A 45 0.74 1.49 7.15
N PHE A 46 -0.48 1.94 7.46
CA PHE A 46 -1.70 1.38 6.90
C PHE A 46 -1.81 1.61 5.38
N ALA A 47 -1.56 2.85 4.91
CA ALA A 47 -1.59 3.17 3.49
C ALA A 47 -0.52 2.40 2.69
N PHE A 48 0.68 2.25 3.26
CA PHE A 48 1.78 1.45 2.73
C PHE A 48 1.36 -0.01 2.49
N LEU A 49 0.74 -0.66 3.50
CA LEU A 49 0.28 -2.05 3.36
C LEU A 49 -0.82 -2.19 2.29
N CYS A 50 -1.78 -1.25 2.24
CA CYS A 50 -2.78 -1.21 1.18
C CYS A 50 -2.13 -1.10 -0.21
N TYR A 51 -1.11 -0.24 -0.36
CA TYR A 51 -0.37 -0.07 -1.61
C TYR A 51 0.37 -1.34 -2.03
N VAL A 52 1.04 -2.00 -1.09
CA VAL A 52 1.73 -3.28 -1.32
C VAL A 52 0.76 -4.34 -1.83
N LEU A 53 -0.37 -4.52 -1.16
CA LEU A 53 -1.39 -5.51 -1.54
C LEU A 53 -1.96 -5.22 -2.92
N VAL A 54 -2.36 -3.97 -3.19
CA VAL A 54 -2.90 -3.57 -4.49
C VAL A 54 -1.86 -3.73 -5.60
N THR A 55 -0.58 -3.46 -5.32
CA THR A 55 0.50 -3.65 -6.30
C THR A 55 0.72 -5.11 -6.66
N VAL A 56 0.75 -6.00 -5.67
CA VAL A 56 0.85 -7.44 -5.93
C VAL A 56 -0.37 -7.92 -6.69
N PHE A 57 -1.58 -7.55 -6.25
CA PHE A 57 -2.82 -7.99 -6.87
C PHE A 57 -2.96 -7.50 -8.31
N ALA A 58 -2.75 -6.20 -8.56
CA ALA A 58 -2.79 -5.62 -9.90
C ALA A 58 -1.71 -6.22 -10.80
N GLY A 59 -0.49 -6.41 -10.28
CA GLY A 59 0.61 -6.99 -11.03
C GLY A 59 0.35 -8.43 -11.46
N LEU A 60 -0.20 -9.26 -10.57
CA LEU A 60 -0.59 -10.63 -10.91
C LEU A 60 -1.76 -10.66 -11.89
N ASN A 61 -2.79 -9.81 -11.68
CA ASN A 61 -3.96 -9.74 -12.56
C ASN A 61 -3.61 -9.27 -13.98
N LEU A 62 -2.69 -8.31 -14.11
CA LEU A 62 -2.31 -7.70 -15.39
C LEU A 62 -1.08 -8.37 -16.01
N GLY A 63 -0.62 -9.51 -15.47
CA GLY A 63 0.48 -10.29 -16.03
C GLY A 63 1.84 -9.57 -15.99
N TRP A 64 2.08 -8.75 -14.97
CA TRP A 64 3.35 -8.04 -14.82
C TRP A 64 4.50 -9.01 -14.58
N ARG A 65 5.65 -8.72 -15.19
CA ARG A 65 6.90 -9.44 -14.90
C ARG A 65 7.27 -9.20 -13.43
N PRO A 66 7.84 -10.19 -12.70
CA PRO A 66 8.16 -10.04 -11.27
C PRO A 66 9.00 -8.80 -10.93
N LYS A 67 9.93 -8.42 -11.81
CA LYS A 67 10.73 -7.19 -11.67
C LYS A 67 9.91 -5.89 -11.59
N ILE A 68 8.74 -5.85 -12.24
CA ILE A 68 7.84 -4.69 -12.22
C ILE A 68 7.10 -4.64 -10.89
N ILE A 69 6.64 -5.80 -10.39
CA ILE A 69 6.04 -5.91 -9.06
C ILE A 69 7.06 -5.44 -8.01
N LEU A 70 8.29 -5.94 -8.07
CA LEU A 70 9.37 -5.52 -7.16
C LEU A 70 9.67 -4.02 -7.26
N ALA A 71 9.70 -3.44 -8.46
CA ALA A 71 9.88 -2.01 -8.64
C ALA A 71 8.72 -1.21 -8.01
N GLY A 72 7.48 -1.68 -8.16
CA GLY A 72 6.32 -1.08 -7.51
C GLY A 72 6.43 -1.15 -5.98
N LEU A 73 6.75 -2.32 -5.42
CA LEU A 73 6.96 -2.48 -3.97
C LEU A 73 8.08 -1.58 -3.45
N GLY A 74 9.21 -1.50 -4.16
CA GLY A 74 10.32 -0.62 -3.81
C GLY A 74 9.95 0.86 -3.83
N SER A 75 9.01 1.27 -4.70
CA SER A 75 8.57 2.66 -4.76
C SER A 75 7.80 3.12 -3.51
N ALA A 76 7.24 2.20 -2.72
CA ALA A 76 6.58 2.54 -1.45
C ALA A 76 7.57 2.87 -0.32
N ILE A 77 8.85 2.52 -0.48
CA ILE A 77 9.89 2.78 0.51
C ILE A 77 10.42 4.22 0.40
N VAL A 78 10.36 4.79 -0.80
CA VAL A 78 10.88 6.13 -1.10
C VAL A 78 9.73 7.14 -1.08
N PRO A 79 9.84 8.24 -0.32
CA PRO A 79 8.80 9.26 -0.27
C PRO A 79 8.34 9.72 -1.66
N TRP A 80 7.03 9.78 -1.85
CA TRP A 80 6.35 10.19 -3.09
C TRP A 80 6.66 9.35 -4.33
N ALA A 81 7.49 8.30 -4.25
CA ALA A 81 7.92 7.53 -5.42
C ALA A 81 6.83 6.60 -5.98
N THR A 82 5.76 6.36 -5.22
CA THR A 82 4.55 5.68 -5.69
C THR A 82 3.86 6.40 -6.85
N ILE A 83 3.87 7.74 -6.87
CA ILE A 83 3.30 8.55 -7.96
C ILE A 83 4.09 8.45 -9.28
N PRO A 84 5.42 8.69 -9.34
CA PRO A 84 6.16 8.54 -10.59
C PRO A 84 6.17 7.09 -11.08
N PHE A 85 6.14 6.09 -10.17
CA PHE A 85 5.96 4.70 -10.57
C PHE A 85 4.58 4.48 -11.23
N GLU A 86 3.50 4.96 -10.59
CA GLU A 86 2.14 4.88 -11.14
C GLU A 86 2.05 5.52 -12.53
N ARG A 87 2.55 6.76 -12.68
CA ARG A 87 2.58 7.46 -13.98
C ARG A 87 3.43 6.73 -15.02
N TRP A 88 4.55 6.15 -14.61
CA TRP A 88 5.37 5.35 -15.52
C TRP A 88 4.65 4.08 -15.96
N ALA A 89 4.01 3.38 -15.03
CA ALA A 89 3.26 2.15 -15.30
C ALA A 89 2.06 2.43 -16.22
N GLU A 90 1.35 3.52 -15.97
CA GLU A 90 0.26 4.00 -16.81
C GLU A 90 0.74 4.32 -18.24
N ARG A 91 1.82 5.11 -18.39
CA ARG A 91 2.41 5.43 -19.71
C ARG A 91 2.89 4.20 -20.47
N ARG A 92 3.32 3.16 -19.77
CA ARG A 92 3.77 1.89 -20.36
C ARG A 92 2.62 0.94 -20.71
N GLY A 93 1.36 1.33 -20.47
CA GLY A 93 0.21 0.45 -20.66
C GLY A 93 0.18 -0.71 -19.66
N LEU A 94 0.93 -0.65 -18.57
CA LEU A 94 0.93 -1.71 -17.56
C LEU A 94 -0.36 -1.69 -16.74
N LEU A 95 -1.04 -0.55 -16.66
CA LEU A 95 -2.34 -0.39 -16.01
C LEU A 95 -3.52 -0.37 -17.00
N SER A 96 -3.26 -0.56 -18.30
CA SER A 96 -4.32 -0.67 -19.31
C SER A 96 -4.82 -2.11 -19.37
N GLY A 97 -6.03 -2.31 -18.87
CA GLY A 97 -6.70 -3.60 -18.83
C GLY A 97 -7.84 -3.56 -17.83
N ASP A 98 -8.81 -4.44 -18.03
CA ASP A 98 -9.81 -4.71 -17.01
C ASP A 98 -9.32 -5.77 -16.04
N TRP A 99 -9.98 -5.85 -14.88
CA TRP A 99 -9.78 -6.98 -14.00
C TRP A 99 -10.14 -8.26 -14.75
N GLN A 100 -9.22 -9.23 -14.76
CA GLN A 100 -9.39 -10.46 -15.53
C GLN A 100 -10.57 -11.24 -14.95
N ARG A 101 -11.68 -11.33 -15.70
CA ARG A 101 -12.92 -11.99 -15.26
C ARG A 101 -12.96 -13.48 -15.60
N GLU A 102 -12.17 -13.89 -16.59
CA GLU A 102 -12.11 -15.26 -17.12
C GLU A 102 -10.66 -15.72 -17.19
N GLY A 103 -10.41 -16.90 -16.64
CA GLY A 103 -9.10 -17.57 -16.63
C GLY A 103 -9.18 -18.88 -15.86
N ASP A 104 -8.30 -19.82 -16.20
CA ASP A 104 -8.22 -21.11 -15.50
C ASP A 104 -7.16 -21.05 -14.41
N GLY A 105 -7.58 -21.19 -13.14
CA GLY A 105 -6.66 -21.25 -12.00
C GLY A 105 -7.21 -20.71 -10.68
N ARG A 106 -6.39 -20.77 -9.63
CA ARG A 106 -6.71 -20.22 -8.30
C ARG A 106 -6.81 -18.68 -8.31
N LEU A 107 -5.90 -18.01 -9.04
CA LEU A 107 -5.90 -16.56 -9.16
C LEU A 107 -7.14 -16.04 -9.90
N ALA A 108 -7.53 -16.68 -11.00
CA ALA A 108 -8.75 -16.32 -11.72
C ALA A 108 -10.03 -16.52 -10.88
N ARG A 109 -10.09 -17.57 -10.05
CA ARG A 109 -11.19 -17.75 -9.08
C ARG A 109 -11.22 -16.66 -8.02
N LEU A 110 -10.06 -16.27 -7.48
CA LEU A 110 -9.95 -15.19 -6.50
C LEU A 110 -10.35 -13.85 -7.11
N THR A 111 -9.81 -13.50 -8.28
CA THR A 111 -10.17 -12.27 -9.01
C THR A 111 -11.65 -12.27 -9.36
N GLY A 112 -12.18 -13.37 -9.89
CA GLY A 112 -13.60 -13.52 -10.19
C GLY A 112 -14.51 -13.36 -8.97
N TRP A 113 -14.12 -13.92 -7.81
CA TRP A 113 -14.85 -13.73 -6.56
C TRP A 113 -14.77 -12.29 -6.04
N VAL A 114 -13.58 -11.68 -6.05
CA VAL A 114 -13.35 -10.27 -5.65
C VAL A 114 -14.20 -9.32 -6.48
N LEU A 115 -14.33 -9.56 -7.78
CA LEU A 115 -15.14 -8.74 -8.67
C LEU A 115 -16.65 -8.94 -8.49
N ARG A 116 -17.10 -10.16 -8.17
CA ARG A 116 -18.51 -10.45 -7.89
C ARG A 116 -18.95 -9.96 -6.52
N HIS A 117 -18.03 -9.87 -5.57
CA HIS A 117 -18.31 -9.47 -4.19
C HIS A 117 -17.33 -8.39 -3.71
N PRO A 118 -17.44 -7.15 -4.22
CA PRO A 118 -16.49 -6.08 -3.92
C PRO A 118 -16.46 -5.68 -2.44
N LEU A 119 -17.61 -5.66 -1.76
CA LEU A 119 -17.70 -5.28 -0.34
C LEU A 119 -16.97 -6.27 0.59
N PRO A 120 -17.26 -7.58 0.56
CA PRO A 120 -16.52 -8.52 1.41
C PRO A 120 -15.06 -8.67 0.96
N ALA A 121 -14.72 -8.49 -0.32
CA ALA A 121 -13.33 -8.47 -0.75
C ALA A 121 -12.54 -7.30 -0.13
N VAL A 122 -13.12 -6.11 -0.13
CA VAL A 122 -12.54 -4.94 0.55
C VAL A 122 -12.48 -5.19 2.06
N ALA A 123 -13.53 -5.73 2.67
CA ALA A 123 -13.54 -6.02 4.10
C ALA A 123 -12.45 -7.04 4.50
N ILE A 124 -12.27 -8.11 3.72
CA ILE A 124 -11.20 -9.10 3.95
C ILE A 124 -9.83 -8.47 3.75
N ALA A 125 -9.63 -7.69 2.69
CA ALA A 125 -8.37 -6.99 2.46
C ALA A 125 -8.03 -6.04 3.61
N LEU A 126 -9.01 -5.24 4.06
CA LEU A 126 -8.86 -4.35 5.21
C LEU A 126 -8.57 -5.14 6.49
N ALA A 127 -9.29 -6.24 6.74
CA ALA A 127 -9.06 -7.10 7.91
C ALA A 127 -7.65 -7.69 7.87
N ALA A 128 -7.18 -8.17 6.72
CA ALA A 128 -5.82 -8.66 6.55
C ALA A 128 -4.78 -7.57 6.81
N VAL A 129 -4.99 -6.35 6.30
CA VAL A 129 -4.12 -5.20 6.59
C VAL A 129 -4.11 -4.90 8.09
N VAL A 130 -5.27 -4.84 8.74
CA VAL A 130 -5.39 -4.55 10.17
C VAL A 130 -4.69 -5.62 11.01
N VAL A 131 -4.86 -6.90 10.67
CA VAL A 131 -4.20 -8.02 11.37
C VAL A 131 -2.69 -7.95 11.19
N ILE A 132 -2.20 -7.76 9.96
CA ILE A 132 -0.75 -7.65 9.68
C ILE A 132 -0.18 -6.44 10.40
N PHE A 133 -0.83 -5.28 10.28
CA PHE A 133 -0.41 -4.04 10.90
C PHE A 133 -0.39 -4.15 12.42
N GLY A 134 -1.46 -4.67 13.03
CA GLY A 134 -1.53 -4.91 14.47
C GLY A 134 -0.48 -5.90 14.96
N THR A 135 -0.20 -6.95 14.18
CA THR A 135 0.87 -7.91 14.47
C THR A 135 2.24 -7.24 14.43
N LEU A 136 2.53 -6.40 13.43
CA LEU A 136 3.78 -5.65 13.32
C LEU A 136 3.96 -4.67 14.49
N LEU A 137 2.88 -4.00 14.90
CA LEU A 137 2.91 -3.12 16.08
C LEU A 137 3.15 -3.90 17.38
N TRP A 138 2.58 -5.09 17.50
CA TRP A 138 2.77 -5.97 18.66
C TRP A 138 4.19 -6.52 18.75
N LEU A 139 4.75 -6.97 17.61
CA LEU A 139 6.13 -7.44 17.53
C LEU A 139 7.15 -6.32 17.82
N GLY A 140 6.80 -5.07 17.50
CA GLY A 140 7.68 -3.92 17.68
C GLY A 140 8.90 -3.96 16.72
N PRO A 141 9.80 -2.96 16.81
CA PRO A 141 11.01 -2.94 16.00
C PRO A 141 11.91 -4.15 16.33
N PRO A 142 12.59 -4.77 15.35
CA PRO A 142 13.52 -5.87 15.60
C PRO A 142 14.72 -5.47 16.48
N SER A 143 15.00 -4.16 16.59
CA SER A 143 15.98 -3.61 17.52
C SER A 143 15.46 -3.42 18.97
N GLY A 144 14.22 -3.84 19.25
CA GLY A 144 13.48 -3.48 20.45
C GLY A 144 12.96 -2.04 20.41
N TRP A 145 11.96 -1.74 21.23
CA TRP A 145 11.57 -0.36 21.51
C TRP A 145 12.71 0.33 22.26
N PRO A 146 13.16 1.53 21.86
CA PRO A 146 14.17 2.25 22.62
C PRO A 146 13.66 2.54 24.04
N THR A 147 14.20 1.86 25.04
CA THR A 147 13.86 2.03 26.46
C THR A 147 14.49 3.27 27.10
N ARG A 148 14.86 4.30 26.32
CA ARG A 148 15.58 5.47 26.84
C ARG A 148 14.72 6.73 26.82
N PHE A 149 13.86 6.83 27.83
CA PHE A 149 13.39 8.09 28.41
C PHE A 149 13.20 7.88 29.92
N SER A 150 14.32 7.84 30.63
CA SER A 150 14.43 8.08 32.08
C SER A 150 15.39 9.25 32.26
#